data_AF-A0A1T4Y6W1-F1
#
_entry.id   AF-A0A1T4Y6W1-F1
#
_cell.length_a   1.000
_cell.length_b   1.000
_cell.length_c   1.000
_cell.angle_alpha   90.00
_cell.angle_beta   90.00
_cell.angle_gamma   90.00
#
_symmetry.space_group_name_H-M   'P 1'
#
loop_
_entity.id
_entity.type
_entity.pdbx_description
1 polymer ?
#
loop_
_entity_poly.entity_id
_entity_poly.type
_entity_poly.pdbx_seq_one_letter_code
_entity_poly.pdbx_strand_id
1 'polypeptide(L)'
;MYDRLAAVRYADKWWNSRNPAFPIVEDDCTNYISQCLLAGGAPMHGYPNREKGWWMRNGTWSFSFTVAHSLRWYLATSKKGLTATQVGSAEELGLGDVIAYDFQGDGRFDHSTIVTAKDGRIPLVNAHTYNAYHRTWDYKDSYAYSPNATYIFFKINDNFS
;
A
#
# COMPACT_ATOMS: atom_id res chain seq x y z
N MET A 1 -11.18 9.79 -10.30
CA MET A 1 -10.26 8.98 -11.13
C MET A 1 -8.92 8.95 -10.41
N TYR A 2 -8.28 7.79 -10.34
CA TYR A 2 -6.98 7.60 -9.68
C TYR A 2 -5.84 8.02 -10.61
N ASP A 3 -5.06 9.02 -10.22
CA ASP A 3 -3.82 9.40 -10.90
C ASP A 3 -2.66 8.56 -10.36
N ARG A 4 -2.40 7.45 -11.08
CA ARG A 4 -1.29 6.53 -10.78
C ARG A 4 0.05 7.24 -10.75
N LEU A 5 0.29 8.19 -11.66
CA LEU A 5 1.57 8.90 -11.72
C LEU A 5 1.71 9.88 -10.55
N ALA A 6 0.63 10.46 -10.05
CA ALA A 6 0.68 11.26 -8.83
C ALA A 6 1.02 10.41 -7.60
N ALA A 7 0.46 9.19 -7.50
CA ALA A 7 0.83 8.25 -6.44
C ALA A 7 2.32 7.88 -6.50
N VAL A 8 2.84 7.58 -7.70
CA VAL A 8 4.27 7.28 -7.90
C VAL A 8 5.16 8.49 -7.59
N ARG A 9 4.84 9.68 -8.09
CA ARG A 9 5.61 10.90 -7.78
C ARG A 9 5.65 11.19 -6.28
N TYR A 10 4.55 10.93 -5.57
CA TYR A 10 4.52 11.07 -4.13
C TYR A 10 5.45 10.05 -3.47
N ALA A 11 5.34 8.79 -3.88
CA ALA A 11 6.19 7.71 -3.37
C ALA A 11 7.68 8.01 -3.60
N ASP A 12 8.07 8.38 -4.82
CA ASP A 12 9.46 8.72 -5.15
C ASP A 12 9.97 9.98 -4.45
N LYS A 13 9.08 10.89 -4.04
CA LYS A 13 9.48 12.07 -3.26
C LYS A 13 9.78 11.72 -1.80
N TRP A 14 8.97 10.83 -1.21
CA TRP A 14 8.98 10.58 0.23
C TRP A 14 9.63 9.25 0.62
N TRP A 15 10.16 8.45 -0.32
CA TRP A 15 10.72 7.12 -0.04
C TRP A 15 11.73 7.03 1.11
N ASN A 16 12.45 8.12 1.42
CA ASN A 16 13.46 8.18 2.48
C ASN A 16 13.14 9.18 3.60
N SER A 17 11.95 9.76 3.63
CA SER A 17 11.59 10.80 4.61
C SER A 17 10.10 10.80 4.92
N ARG A 18 9.73 11.29 6.10
CA ARG A 18 8.32 11.37 6.51
C ARG A 18 7.73 12.72 6.11
N ASN A 19 6.55 12.71 5.49
CA ASN A 19 5.82 13.93 5.20
C ASN A 19 5.23 14.52 6.50
N PRO A 20 5.62 15.74 6.92
CA PRO A 20 5.15 16.35 8.17
C PRO A 20 3.64 16.67 8.19
N ALA A 21 2.95 16.60 7.04
CA ALA A 21 1.50 16.74 6.98
C ALA A 21 0.73 15.52 7.54
N PHE A 22 1.43 14.41 7.80
CA PHE A 22 0.85 13.15 8.25
C PHE A 22 1.38 12.73 9.63
N PRO A 23 0.61 11.93 10.39
CA PRO A 23 1.08 11.41 11.66
C PRO A 23 2.33 10.55 11.48
N ILE A 24 3.24 10.65 12.44
CA ILE A 24 4.36 9.73 12.57
C ILE A 24 3.84 8.51 13.33
N VAL A 25 3.96 7.35 12.71
CA VAL A 25 3.69 6.05 13.33
C VAL A 25 4.97 5.22 13.32
N GLU A 26 5.06 4.27 14.26
CA GLU A 26 6.24 3.39 14.39
C GLU A 26 6.38 2.50 13.14
N ASP A 27 5.37 1.68 12.86
CA ASP A 27 5.27 0.89 11.63
C ASP A 27 4.67 1.71 10.49
N ASP A 28 5.55 2.39 9.75
CA ASP A 28 5.17 3.42 8.79
C ASP A 28 4.82 2.89 7.39
N CYS A 29 5.01 1.59 7.13
CA CYS A 29 4.75 1.01 5.80
C CYS A 29 3.36 1.40 5.27
N THR A 30 2.31 1.12 6.03
CA THR A 30 0.92 1.31 5.57
C THR A 30 0.51 2.78 5.59
N ASN A 31 1.01 3.55 6.55
CA ASN A 31 0.78 5.00 6.58
C ASN A 31 1.36 5.65 5.31
N TYR A 32 2.59 5.30 4.94
CA TYR A 32 3.22 5.74 3.70
C TYR A 32 2.46 5.28 2.44
N ILE A 33 2.05 4.02 2.35
CA ILE A 33 1.24 3.54 1.22
C ILE A 33 -0.09 4.30 1.13
N SER A 34 -0.77 4.52 2.26
CA SER A 34 -2.01 5.30 2.30
C SER A 34 -1.81 6.74 1.83
N GLN A 35 -0.68 7.36 2.18
CA GLN A 35 -0.35 8.69 1.66
C GLN A 35 -0.15 8.69 0.14
N CYS A 36 0.50 7.66 -0.43
CA CYS A 36 0.67 7.53 -1.87
C CYS A 36 -0.68 7.37 -2.58
N LEU A 37 -1.54 6.49 -2.06
CA LEU A 37 -2.90 6.27 -2.59
C LEU A 37 -3.73 7.55 -2.52
N LEU A 38 -3.65 8.28 -1.41
CA LEU A 38 -4.33 9.57 -1.23
C LEU A 38 -3.81 10.62 -2.22
N ALA A 39 -2.50 10.69 -2.44
CA ALA A 39 -1.89 11.59 -3.41
C ALA A 39 -2.30 11.25 -4.85
N GLY A 40 -2.57 9.98 -5.15
CA GLY A 40 -3.21 9.54 -6.40
C GLY A 40 -4.70 9.88 -6.49
N GLY A 41 -5.30 10.50 -5.49
CA GLY A 41 -6.70 10.90 -5.50
C GLY A 41 -7.69 9.81 -5.08
N ALA A 42 -7.23 8.77 -4.38
CA ALA A 42 -8.12 7.76 -3.81
C ALA A 42 -9.07 8.41 -2.78
N PRO A 43 -10.40 8.21 -2.90
CA PRO A 43 -11.37 8.82 -2.00
C PRO A 43 -11.42 8.08 -0.65
N MET A 44 -11.32 8.85 0.42
CA MET A 44 -11.50 8.36 1.77
C MET A 44 -12.97 8.09 2.08
N HIS A 45 -13.25 7.03 2.86
CA HIS A 45 -14.59 6.65 3.27
C HIS A 45 -14.59 5.93 4.63
N GLY A 46 -15.71 5.94 5.36
CA GLY A 46 -15.93 5.15 6.58
C GLY A 46 -15.77 5.90 7.92
N TYR A 47 -15.40 7.19 7.88
CA TYR A 47 -15.39 8.06 9.06
C TYR A 47 -16.76 8.07 9.77
N PRO A 48 -16.82 8.07 11.13
CA PRO A 48 -15.72 8.19 12.09
C PRO A 48 -15.23 6.88 12.72
N ASN A 49 -15.74 5.71 12.31
CA ASN A 49 -15.40 4.46 12.96
C ASN A 49 -13.99 4.00 12.53
N ARG A 50 -13.07 3.80 13.48
CA ARG A 50 -11.68 3.40 13.20
C ARG A 50 -11.56 1.98 12.62
N GLU A 51 -12.53 1.11 12.87
CA GLU A 51 -12.59 -0.25 12.34
C GLU A 51 -13.18 -0.31 10.92
N LYS A 52 -13.72 0.81 10.40
CA LYS A 52 -14.43 0.82 9.12
C LYS A 52 -13.82 1.79 8.11
N GLY A 53 -13.79 1.34 6.86
CA GLY A 53 -13.38 2.14 5.71
C GLY A 53 -11.87 2.35 5.65
N TRP A 54 -11.47 3.41 4.96
CA TRP A 54 -10.10 3.87 4.80
C TRP A 54 -10.11 5.41 4.80
N TRP A 55 -9.61 6.01 5.88
CA TRP A 55 -9.68 7.45 6.08
C TRP A 55 -8.69 7.97 7.13
N MET A 56 -8.32 9.24 6.97
CA MET A 56 -7.70 10.07 7.99
C MET A 56 -8.41 11.43 8.05
N ARG A 57 -8.74 11.91 9.25
CA ARG A 57 -9.44 13.17 9.47
C ARG A 57 -9.18 13.71 10.88
N ASN A 58 -8.90 15.00 11.00
CA ASN A 58 -8.74 15.71 12.28
C ASN A 58 -7.77 15.00 13.27
N GLY A 59 -6.61 14.54 12.78
CA GLY A 59 -5.62 13.84 13.61
C GLY A 59 -6.01 12.43 14.07
N THR A 60 -7.11 11.87 13.53
CA THR A 60 -7.51 10.46 13.75
C THR A 60 -7.59 9.74 12.40
N TRP A 61 -7.50 8.40 12.43
CA TRP A 61 -7.53 7.55 11.23
C TRP A 61 -8.13 6.17 11.50
N SER A 62 -8.56 5.49 10.43
CA SER A 62 -8.94 4.07 10.45
C SER A 62 -7.72 3.16 10.57
N PHE A 63 -7.90 1.95 11.11
CA PHE A 63 -6.83 0.95 11.19
C PHE A 63 -6.25 0.62 9.81
N SER A 64 -7.10 0.50 8.79
CA SER A 64 -6.69 0.30 7.39
C SER A 64 -5.80 1.42 6.82
N PHE A 65 -5.77 2.61 7.43
CA PHE A 65 -4.91 3.69 6.96
C PHE A 65 -3.45 3.50 7.43
N THR A 66 -3.22 2.77 8.53
CA THR A 66 -1.88 2.66 9.16
C THR A 66 -1.44 1.24 9.52
N VAL A 67 -2.28 0.21 9.39
CA VAL A 67 -1.95 -1.18 9.73
C VAL A 67 -2.06 -2.09 8.50
N ALA A 68 -0.98 -2.81 8.18
CA ALA A 68 -0.86 -3.60 6.94
C ALA A 68 -1.96 -4.66 6.81
N HIS A 69 -2.19 -5.44 7.86
CA HIS A 69 -3.24 -6.44 7.87
C HIS A 69 -4.65 -5.85 7.66
N SER A 70 -4.92 -4.67 8.24
CA SER A 70 -6.19 -3.98 8.05
C SER A 70 -6.32 -3.39 6.64
N LEU A 71 -5.25 -2.85 6.05
CA LEU A 71 -5.27 -2.36 4.67
C LEU A 71 -5.53 -3.50 3.69
N ARG A 72 -4.85 -4.65 3.86
CA ARG A 72 -5.06 -5.84 3.03
C ARG A 72 -6.53 -6.27 3.01
N TRP A 73 -7.17 -6.34 4.18
CA TRP A 73 -8.59 -6.74 4.26
C TRP A 73 -9.52 -5.69 3.66
N TYR A 74 -9.20 -4.41 3.86
CA TYR A 74 -9.94 -3.33 3.23
C TYR A 74 -9.87 -3.41 1.70
N LEU A 75 -8.68 -3.53 1.12
CA LEU A 75 -8.50 -3.63 -0.34
C LEU A 75 -9.18 -4.87 -0.93
N ALA A 76 -9.20 -5.98 -0.20
CA ALA A 76 -9.85 -7.21 -0.64
C ALA A 76 -11.39 -7.15 -0.63
N THR A 77 -12.00 -6.27 0.16
CA THR A 77 -13.45 -6.30 0.44
C THR A 77 -14.20 -5.01 0.13
N SER A 78 -13.49 -3.89 -0.01
CA SER A 78 -14.09 -2.59 -0.24
C SER A 78 -14.84 -2.53 -1.57
N LYS A 79 -16.09 -2.03 -1.51
CA LYS A 79 -16.95 -1.78 -2.67
C LYS A 79 -17.24 -0.29 -2.87
N LYS A 80 -16.62 0.58 -2.07
CA LYS A 80 -16.89 2.03 -2.06
C LYS A 80 -15.65 2.78 -1.61
N GLY A 81 -15.40 3.92 -2.25
CA GLY A 81 -14.21 4.72 -1.99
C GLY A 81 -13.01 4.11 -2.71
N LEU A 82 -11.85 4.02 -2.04
CA LEU A 82 -10.73 3.23 -2.52
C LEU A 82 -11.14 1.76 -2.71
N THR A 83 -10.96 1.25 -3.92
CA THR A 83 -11.27 -0.15 -4.27
C THR A 83 -10.13 -0.72 -5.11
N ALA A 84 -9.98 -2.04 -5.06
CA ALA A 84 -8.97 -2.76 -5.80
C ALA A 84 -9.52 -4.10 -6.30
N THR A 85 -8.83 -4.66 -7.28
CA THR A 85 -9.04 -6.01 -7.79
C THR A 85 -7.82 -6.86 -7.42
N GLN A 86 -8.05 -8.00 -6.78
CA GLN A 86 -6.99 -8.98 -6.54
C GLN A 86 -6.62 -9.67 -7.86
N VAL A 87 -5.33 -9.72 -8.19
CA VAL A 87 -4.80 -10.38 -9.38
C VAL A 87 -3.90 -11.57 -9.00
N GLY A 88 -3.62 -12.45 -9.96
CA GLY A 88 -2.94 -13.73 -9.70
C GLY A 88 -1.42 -13.61 -9.60
N SER A 89 -0.83 -12.55 -10.15
CA SER A 89 0.61 -12.39 -10.27
C SER A 89 1.08 -10.94 -10.17
N ALA A 90 2.33 -10.74 -9.78
CA ALA A 90 2.93 -9.40 -9.68
C ALA A 90 3.03 -8.72 -11.05
N GLU A 91 3.23 -9.49 -12.12
CA GLU A 91 3.40 -8.98 -13.49
C GLU A 91 2.16 -8.27 -14.03
N GLU A 92 0.98 -8.58 -13.49
CA GLU A 92 -0.31 -7.95 -13.82
C GLU A 92 -0.47 -6.55 -13.20
N LEU A 93 0.40 -6.22 -12.24
CA LEU A 93 0.42 -4.92 -11.57
C LEU A 93 1.04 -3.85 -12.48
N GLY A 94 0.46 -2.66 -12.39
CA GLY A 94 0.96 -1.42 -12.96
C GLY A 94 1.40 -0.44 -11.88
N LEU A 95 1.82 0.74 -12.32
CA LEU A 95 2.20 1.83 -11.44
C LEU A 95 1.05 2.23 -10.49
N GLY A 96 1.38 2.48 -9.23
CA GLY A 96 0.42 2.87 -8.20
C GLY A 96 -0.39 1.70 -7.62
N ASP A 97 -0.10 0.46 -8.01
CA ASP A 97 -0.70 -0.75 -7.43
C ASP A 97 0.02 -1.20 -6.15
N VAL A 98 -0.65 -2.00 -5.34
CA VAL A 98 -0.19 -2.36 -3.99
C VAL A 98 0.06 -3.86 -3.87
N ILE A 99 1.09 -4.21 -3.10
CA ILE A 99 1.38 -5.60 -2.72
C ILE A 99 1.30 -5.69 -1.19
N ALA A 100 0.59 -6.68 -0.68
CA ALA A 100 0.57 -7.02 0.74
C ALA A 100 1.40 -8.27 1.00
N TYR A 101 2.19 -8.26 2.06
CA TYR A 101 3.15 -9.30 2.41
C TYR A 101 2.81 -9.90 3.77
N ASP A 102 2.75 -11.21 3.83
CA ASP A 102 2.81 -12.02 5.04
C ASP A 102 4.17 -12.73 4.98
N PHE A 103 5.17 -12.21 5.67
CA PHE A 103 6.54 -12.67 5.51
C PHE A 103 6.77 -14.04 6.16
N GLN A 104 6.00 -14.37 7.19
CA GLN A 104 6.11 -15.59 7.99
C GLN A 104 5.20 -16.70 7.48
N GLY A 105 4.19 -16.38 6.67
CA GLY A 105 3.18 -17.30 6.18
C GLY A 105 2.19 -17.74 7.26
N ASP A 106 1.98 -16.92 8.30
CA ASP A 106 1.12 -17.25 9.45
C ASP A 106 -0.32 -16.72 9.31
N GLY A 107 -0.62 -16.04 8.20
CA GLY A 107 -1.90 -15.42 7.89
C GLY A 107 -2.03 -13.97 8.37
N ARG A 108 -1.06 -13.45 9.13
CA ARG A 108 -0.95 -12.03 9.47
C ARG A 108 -0.15 -11.33 8.37
N PHE A 109 -0.62 -10.16 7.95
CA PHE A 109 0.05 -9.39 6.90
C PHE A 109 0.76 -8.23 7.57
N ASP A 110 2.08 -8.19 7.43
CA ASP A 110 2.96 -7.32 8.22
C ASP A 110 3.49 -6.15 7.40
N HIS A 111 3.42 -6.24 6.08
CA HIS A 111 3.99 -5.23 5.22
C HIS A 111 3.14 -4.93 3.99
N SER A 112 3.31 -3.73 3.46
CA SER A 112 2.65 -3.28 2.23
C SER A 112 3.59 -2.37 1.46
N THR A 113 3.61 -2.54 0.14
CA THR A 113 4.45 -1.76 -0.78
C THR A 113 3.60 -1.20 -1.92
N ILE A 114 4.12 -0.21 -2.64
CA ILE A 114 3.50 0.35 -3.84
C ILE A 114 4.43 0.21 -5.04
N VAL A 115 3.89 -0.21 -6.17
CA VAL A 115 4.61 -0.32 -7.45
C VAL A 115 4.88 1.07 -8.01
N THR A 116 6.16 1.41 -8.15
CA THR A 116 6.65 2.73 -8.57
C THR A 116 7.44 2.70 -9.86
N ALA A 117 7.98 1.54 -10.22
CA ALA A 117 8.64 1.32 -11.51
C ALA A 117 8.45 -0.12 -11.98
N LYS A 118 8.92 -0.42 -13.19
CA LYS A 118 9.00 -1.79 -13.72
C LYS A 118 10.32 -1.99 -14.45
N ASP A 119 10.94 -3.14 -14.25
CA ASP A 119 11.99 -3.66 -15.12
C ASP A 119 11.36 -4.72 -16.04
N GLY A 120 11.03 -4.30 -17.27
CA GLY A 120 10.18 -5.07 -18.16
C GLY A 120 8.82 -5.39 -17.52
N ARG A 121 8.58 -6.68 -17.23
CA ARG A 121 7.34 -7.13 -16.57
C ARG A 121 7.43 -7.14 -15.04
N ILE A 122 8.64 -7.08 -14.48
CA ILE A 122 8.89 -7.22 -13.05
C ILE A 122 8.60 -5.89 -12.34
N PRO A 123 7.65 -5.84 -11.40
CA PRO A 123 7.41 -4.64 -10.60
C PRO A 123 8.59 -4.30 -9.70
N LEU A 124 8.87 -3.00 -9.60
CA LEU A 124 9.76 -2.40 -8.61
C LEU A 124 8.92 -1.54 -7.68
N VAL A 125 9.22 -1.59 -6.39
CA VAL A 125 8.37 -1.01 -5.35
C VAL A 125 9.12 -0.03 -4.46
N ASN A 126 8.37 0.93 -3.91
CA ASN A 126 8.81 1.74 -2.78
C ASN A 126 8.06 1.32 -1.51
N ALA A 127 8.72 1.48 -0.37
CA ALA A 127 8.16 1.15 0.94
C ALA A 127 8.87 1.89 2.08
N HIS A 128 8.22 1.92 3.25
CA HIS A 128 8.75 2.43 4.52
C HIS A 128 8.99 1.30 5.55
N THR A 129 9.21 1.64 6.82
CA THR A 129 9.73 0.79 7.92
C THR A 129 11.21 0.46 7.72
N TYR A 130 11.54 -0.10 6.55
CA TYR A 130 12.90 -0.11 6.00
C TYR A 130 12.79 0.48 4.60
N ASN A 131 13.28 1.71 4.46
CA ASN A 131 13.10 2.51 3.26
C ASN A 131 13.60 1.73 2.03
N ALA A 132 12.70 1.53 1.08
CA ALA A 132 12.97 0.88 -0.19
C ALA A 132 12.63 1.84 -1.32
N TYR A 133 13.52 1.91 -2.31
CA TYR A 133 13.33 2.70 -3.52
C TYR A 133 13.62 1.84 -4.73
N HIS A 134 12.61 1.67 -5.59
CA HIS A 134 12.65 0.85 -6.81
C HIS A 134 13.26 -0.55 -6.57
N ARG A 135 12.91 -1.17 -5.43
CA ARG A 135 13.36 -2.52 -5.06
C ARG A 135 12.52 -3.58 -5.78
N THR A 136 13.11 -4.70 -6.16
CA THR A 136 12.35 -5.85 -6.68
C THR A 136 11.25 -6.27 -5.71
N TRP A 137 10.04 -6.46 -6.23
CA TRP A 137 8.85 -6.67 -5.42
C TRP A 137 8.90 -7.91 -4.50
N ASP A 138 9.68 -8.93 -4.83
CA ASP A 138 9.63 -10.24 -4.15
C ASP A 138 10.31 -10.24 -2.78
N TYR A 139 11.08 -9.20 -2.44
CA TYR A 139 11.67 -8.97 -1.12
C TYR A 139 12.54 -10.14 -0.59
N LYS A 140 13.03 -11.03 -1.46
CA LYS A 140 13.82 -12.21 -1.06
C LYS A 140 15.15 -11.86 -0.38
N ASP A 141 15.65 -10.65 -0.61
CA ASP A 141 16.84 -10.07 0.00
C ASP A 141 16.55 -9.37 1.34
N SER A 142 15.31 -9.42 1.85
CA SER A 142 14.92 -8.81 3.13
C SER A 142 15.27 -9.71 4.30
N TYR A 143 15.72 -9.14 5.41
CA TYR A 143 15.92 -9.88 6.66
C TYR A 143 14.59 -10.44 7.23
N ALA A 144 13.45 -9.85 6.85
CA ALA A 144 12.13 -10.30 7.25
C ALA A 144 11.65 -11.50 6.41
N TYR A 145 12.26 -11.75 5.24
CA TYR A 145 11.81 -12.80 4.33
C TYR A 145 11.97 -14.20 4.95
N SER A 146 10.98 -15.06 4.69
CA SER A 146 11.07 -16.49 4.94
C SER A 146 10.61 -17.28 3.69
N PRO A 147 11.01 -18.55 3.55
CA PRO A 147 10.50 -19.41 2.48
C PRO A 147 8.98 -19.61 2.47
N ASN A 148 8.31 -19.31 3.59
CA ASN A 148 6.86 -19.41 3.73
C ASN A 148 6.12 -18.12 3.36
N ALA A 149 6.85 -17.06 2.97
CA ALA A 149 6.27 -15.77 2.67
C ALA A 149 5.17 -15.89 1.60
N THR A 150 4.02 -15.25 1.86
CA THR A 150 2.91 -15.16 0.92
C THR A 150 2.60 -13.72 0.57
N TYR A 151 2.05 -13.53 -0.64
CA TYR A 151 1.81 -12.21 -1.20
C TYR A 151 0.38 -12.12 -1.72
N ILE A 152 -0.21 -10.94 -1.63
CA ILE A 152 -1.44 -10.59 -2.33
C ILE A 152 -1.21 -9.36 -3.20
N PHE A 153 -1.61 -9.47 -4.46
CA PHE A 153 -1.43 -8.44 -5.49
C PHE A 153 -2.73 -7.68 -5.71
N PHE A 154 -2.74 -6.38 -5.44
CA PHE A 154 -3.90 -5.52 -5.56
C PHE A 154 -3.74 -4.50 -6.67
N LYS A 155 -4.52 -4.66 -7.73
CA LYS A 155 -4.66 -3.65 -8.78
C LYS A 155 -5.66 -2.59 -8.33
N ILE A 156 -5.21 -1.38 -8.06
CA ILE A 156 -6.10 -0.29 -7.64
C ILE A 156 -7.01 0.08 -8.82
N ASN A 157 -8.30 0.24 -8.57
CA ASN A 157 -9.24 0.60 -9.63
C ASN A 157 -9.09 2.09 -9.99
N ASP A 158 -9.10 2.41 -11.29
CA ASP A 158 -8.92 3.80 -11.73
C ASP A 158 -10.17 4.68 -11.50
N ASN A 159 -11.34 4.04 -11.48
CA ASN A 159 -12.61 4.67 -11.21
C ASN A 159 -13.21 4.11 -9.93
N PHE A 160 -13.62 5.01 -9.05
CA PHE A 160 -14.23 4.68 -7.77
C PHE A 160 -15.73 4.92 -7.87
N SER A 161 -16.52 3.90 -7.53
CA SER A 161 -17.98 3.98 -7.42
C SER A 161 -18.44 4.55 -6.08
#